data_AF-A0AAE4SIU5-F1
#
_entry.id   AF-A0AAE4SIU5-F1
#
_cell.length_a   1.000
_cell.length_b   1.000
_cell.length_c   1.000
_cell.angle_alpha   90.00
_cell.angle_beta   90.00
_cell.angle_gamma   90.00
#
_symmetry.space_group_name_H-M   'P 1'
#
loop_
_entity.id
_entity.type
_entity.pdbx_description
1 polymer ?
#
loop_
_entity_poly.entity_id
_entity_poly.type
_entity_poly.pdbx_seq_one_letter_code
_entity_poly.pdbx_strand_id
1 'polypeptide(L)'
;MKRILTLGLALLMLMLAGCSTEVTEYRQQQPALDIFHYFQGRTEAWGMVQDRNGKQLRRFHVEIDGDVVGDTLTLHERFVYDDGEKQQRVWRIRRTG
;
A
#
# COMPACT_ATOMS: atom_id res chain seq x y z
N MET A 1 -11.11 8.24 -47.10
CA MET A 1 -11.82 8.43 -45.81
C MET A 1 -11.65 7.25 -44.87
N LYS A 2 -12.09 6.02 -45.21
CA LYS A 2 -11.95 4.84 -44.33
C LYS A 2 -10.51 4.56 -43.85
N ARG A 3 -9.50 4.66 -44.73
CA ARG A 3 -8.06 4.48 -44.41
C ARG A 3 -7.48 5.52 -43.44
N ILE A 4 -7.97 6.77 -43.52
CA ILE A 4 -7.53 7.86 -42.64
C ILE A 4 -8.16 7.66 -41.26
N LEU A 5 -9.42 7.18 -41.21
CA LEU A 5 -10.11 6.85 -39.98
C LEU A 5 -9.44 5.67 -39.24
N THR A 6 -9.02 4.62 -39.96
CA THR A 6 -8.28 3.50 -39.35
C THR A 6 -6.91 3.91 -38.82
N LEU A 7 -6.16 4.77 -39.53
CA LEU A 7 -4.89 5.30 -39.05
C LEU A 7 -5.08 6.17 -37.79
N GLY A 8 -6.10 7.02 -37.77
CA GLY A 8 -6.42 7.85 -36.61
C GLY A 8 -6.80 7.04 -35.37
N LEU A 9 -7.58 5.96 -35.55
CA LEU A 9 -7.96 5.07 -34.46
C LEU A 9 -6.77 4.26 -33.92
N ALA A 10 -5.88 3.80 -34.80
CA ALA A 10 -4.64 3.11 -34.39
C ALA A 10 -3.72 4.05 -33.58
N LEU A 11 -3.56 5.30 -34.03
CA LEU A 11 -2.76 6.30 -33.32
C LEU A 11 -3.35 6.64 -31.94
N LEU A 12 -4.68 6.71 -31.83
CA LEU A 12 -5.37 6.91 -30.55
C LEU A 12 -5.16 5.74 -29.58
N MET A 13 -5.15 4.49 -30.08
CA MET A 13 -4.84 3.30 -29.27
C MET A 13 -3.40 3.27 -28.77
N LEU A 14 -2.44 3.72 -29.59
CA LEU A 14 -1.03 3.85 -29.17
C LEU A 14 -0.84 4.90 -28.06
N MET A 15 -1.66 5.96 -28.04
CA MET A 15 -1.63 6.98 -26.98
C MET A 15 -2.25 6.52 -25.64
N LEU A 16 -2.92 5.36 -25.61
CA LEU A 16 -3.45 4.76 -24.38
C LEU A 16 -2.43 3.83 -23.68
N ALA A 17 -1.23 3.64 -24.25
CA ALA A 17 -0.17 2.88 -23.61
C ALA A 17 0.47 3.71 -22.48
N GLY A 18 0.08 3.43 -21.23
CA GLY A 18 0.69 4.03 -20.04
C GLY A 18 1.96 3.29 -19.60
N CYS A 19 2.89 4.01 -18.97
CA CYS A 19 3.99 3.38 -18.24
C CYS A 19 3.44 2.79 -16.93
N SER A 20 3.65 1.49 -16.73
CA SER A 20 3.42 0.79 -15.46
C SER A 20 4.70 0.05 -15.11
N THR A 21 4.92 -0.20 -13.82
CA THR A 21 5.94 -1.14 -13.33
C THR A 21 5.24 -2.44 -12.97
N GLU A 22 5.88 -3.57 -13.23
CA GLU A 22 5.37 -4.84 -12.72
C GLU A 22 5.87 -5.10 -11.30
N VAL A 23 5.01 -5.62 -10.43
CA VAL A 23 5.39 -6.01 -9.06
C VAL A 23 6.52 -7.06 -9.06
N THR A 24 6.63 -7.84 -10.14
CA THR A 24 7.67 -8.85 -10.34
C THR A 24 9.08 -8.25 -10.39
N GLU A 25 9.23 -6.99 -10.79
CA GLU A 25 10.50 -6.26 -10.83
C GLU A 25 11.14 -6.16 -9.44
N TYR A 26 10.34 -6.14 -8.38
CA TYR A 26 10.80 -6.05 -7.00
C TYR A 26 11.13 -7.40 -6.36
N ARG A 27 10.92 -8.52 -7.06
CA ARG A 27 11.10 -9.87 -6.47
C ARG A 27 12.54 -10.14 -6.00
N GLN A 28 13.53 -9.53 -6.66
CA GLN A 28 14.96 -9.72 -6.35
C GLN A 28 15.52 -8.64 -5.41
N GLN A 29 14.69 -7.72 -4.93
CA GLN A 29 15.16 -6.65 -4.04
C GLN A 29 15.62 -7.23 -2.70
N GLN A 30 16.73 -6.68 -2.21
CA GLN A 30 17.32 -7.04 -0.92
C GLN A 30 17.48 -5.80 -0.04
N PRO A 31 17.38 -5.95 1.30
CA PRO A 31 17.08 -7.19 2.01
C PRO A 31 15.63 -7.66 1.81
N ALA A 32 15.39 -8.97 1.94
CA ALA A 32 14.04 -9.50 1.95
C ALA A 32 13.27 -8.96 3.17
N LEU A 33 12.01 -8.60 2.99
CA LEU A 33 11.17 -8.08 4.06
C LEU A 33 10.82 -9.21 5.05
N ASP A 34 11.37 -9.15 6.26
CA ASP A 34 10.88 -9.92 7.40
C ASP A 34 9.97 -9.04 8.25
N ILE A 35 8.65 -9.25 8.15
CA ILE A 35 7.66 -8.45 8.88
C ILE A 35 7.75 -8.63 10.39
N PHE A 36 8.24 -9.78 10.88
CA PHE A 36 8.37 -10.02 12.32
C PHE A 36 9.50 -9.19 12.89
N HIS A 37 10.63 -9.15 12.18
CA HIS A 37 11.74 -8.30 12.57
C HIS A 37 11.42 -6.81 12.38
N TYR A 38 10.85 -6.43 11.23
CA TYR A 38 10.58 -5.04 10.88
C TYR A 38 9.63 -4.34 11.87
N PHE A 39 8.57 -5.03 12.30
CA PHE A 39 7.58 -4.46 13.22
C PHE A 39 7.85 -4.76 14.69
N GLN A 40 8.92 -5.46 15.06
CA GLN A 40 9.25 -5.68 16.47
C GLN A 40 9.65 -4.36 17.14
N GLY A 41 8.88 -3.94 18.15
CA GLY A 41 9.06 -2.66 18.81
C GLY A 41 8.15 -1.57 18.24
N ARG A 42 8.59 -0.31 18.32
CA ARG A 42 7.78 0.84 17.90
C ARG A 42 8.10 1.24 16.47
N THR A 43 7.06 1.35 15.65
CA THR A 43 7.12 1.89 14.29
C THR A 43 6.04 2.94 14.09
N GLU A 44 6.19 3.78 13.06
CA GLU A 44 5.21 4.82 12.72
C GLU A 44 5.02 4.87 11.20
N ALA A 45 3.85 5.31 10.77
CA ALA A 45 3.56 5.53 9.36
C ALA A 45 2.60 6.70 9.13
N TRP A 46 2.59 7.18 7.89
CA TRP A 46 1.65 8.18 7.40
C TRP A 46 0.92 7.62 6.19
N GLY A 47 -0.36 7.93 6.07
CA GLY A 47 -1.16 7.46 4.97
C GLY A 47 -2.35 8.35 4.66
N MET A 48 -3.08 7.97 3.63
CA MET A 48 -4.28 8.66 3.19
C MET A 48 -5.34 7.66 2.73
N VAL A 49 -6.61 8.01 2.92
CA VAL A 49 -7.76 7.27 2.42
C VAL A 49 -8.26 8.00 1.17
N GLN A 50 -8.44 7.27 0.07
CA GLN A 50 -8.94 7.79 -1.20
C GLN A 50 -10.26 7.11 -1.60
N ASP A 51 -11.11 7.81 -2.33
CA ASP A 51 -12.25 7.20 -3.02
C ASP A 51 -11.84 6.50 -4.33
N ARG A 52 -12.79 5.89 -5.02
CA ARG A 52 -12.55 5.18 -6.29
C ARG A 52 -12.11 6.09 -7.44
N ASN A 53 -12.34 7.39 -7.33
CA ASN A 53 -11.91 8.40 -8.30
C ASN A 53 -10.54 8.99 -7.93
N GLY A 54 -9.88 8.46 -6.88
CA GLY A 54 -8.59 8.94 -6.38
C GLY A 54 -8.69 10.21 -5.54
N LYS A 55 -9.90 10.69 -5.22
CA LYS A 55 -10.05 11.86 -4.36
C LYS A 55 -9.63 11.51 -2.94
N GLN A 56 -8.65 12.25 -2.41
CA GLN A 56 -8.23 12.11 -1.02
C GLN A 56 -9.37 12.54 -0.08
N LEU A 57 -9.78 11.62 0.79
CA LEU A 57 -10.84 11.82 1.78
C LEU A 57 -10.26 12.24 3.13
N ARG A 58 -9.21 11.55 3.60
CA ARG A 58 -8.57 11.79 4.90
C ARG A 58 -7.10 11.43 4.87
N ARG A 59 -6.33 11.98 5.80
CA ARG A 59 -4.95 11.56 6.10
C ARG A 59 -4.86 11.04 7.52
N PHE A 60 -3.86 10.21 7.79
CA PHE A 60 -3.60 9.72 9.13
C PHE A 60 -2.11 9.61 9.40
N HIS A 61 -1.76 9.79 10.67
CA HIS A 61 -0.53 9.28 11.29
C HIS A 61 -0.91 8.07 12.14
N VAL A 62 -0.07 7.05 12.14
CA VAL A 62 -0.27 5.86 12.97
C VAL A 62 1.02 5.53 13.72
N GLU A 63 0.87 5.29 15.02
CA GLU A 63 1.89 4.64 15.84
C GLU A 63 1.55 3.16 15.97
N ILE A 64 2.55 2.29 15.87
CA ILE A 64 2.37 0.84 15.91
C ILE A 64 3.38 0.27 16.89
N ASP A 65 2.88 -0.37 17.95
CA ASP A 65 3.72 -1.21 18.81
C ASP A 65 3.54 -2.66 18.42
N GLY A 66 4.62 -3.29 17.96
CA GLY A 66 4.65 -4.70 17.63
C GLY A 66 5.34 -5.53 18.70
N ASP A 67 4.69 -6.64 19.06
CA ASP A 67 5.21 -7.64 19.99
C ASP A 67 5.25 -9.01 19.32
N VAL A 68 6.36 -9.72 19.50
CA VAL A 68 6.58 -11.05 18.92
C VAL A 68 6.70 -12.07 20.04
N VAL A 69 5.75 -13.01 20.09
CA VAL A 69 5.74 -14.13 21.04
C VAL A 69 5.67 -15.43 20.27
N GLY A 70 6.77 -16.18 20.25
CA GLY A 70 6.92 -17.38 19.42
C GLY A 70 6.66 -17.06 17.95
N ASP A 71 5.68 -17.73 17.36
CA ASP A 71 5.30 -17.58 15.94
C ASP A 71 4.21 -16.53 15.70
N THR A 72 3.90 -15.68 16.68
CA THR A 72 2.84 -14.69 16.59
C THR A 72 3.37 -13.28 16.75
N LEU A 73 3.13 -12.43 15.74
CA LEU A 73 3.30 -10.98 15.79
C LEU A 73 1.95 -10.34 16.13
N THR A 74 1.90 -9.53 17.18
CA THR A 74 0.73 -8.70 17.51
C THR A 74 1.07 -7.24 17.28
N LEU A 75 0.28 -6.54 16.48
CA LEU A 75 0.44 -5.11 16.19
C LEU A 75 -0.67 -4.31 16.88
N HIS A 76 -0.29 -3.40 17.77
CA HIS A 76 -1.20 -2.45 18.40
C HIS A 76 -1.08 -1.10 17.69
N GLU A 77 -1.99 -0.85 16.76
CA GLU A 77 -2.00 0.36 15.93
C GLU A 77 -2.90 1.43 16.54
N ARG A 78 -2.40 2.67 16.59
CA ARG A 78 -3.14 3.86 17.07
C ARG A 78 -3.09 4.94 16.01
N PHE A 79 -4.23 5.19 15.38
CA PHE A 79 -4.39 6.16 14.32
C PHE A 79 -4.86 7.50 14.87
N VAL A 80 -4.31 8.58 14.32
CA VAL A 80 -4.81 9.95 14.46
C VAL A 80 -5.05 10.50 13.06
N TYR A 81 -6.32 10.79 12.76
CA TYR A 81 -6.74 11.37 11.49
C TYR A 81 -6.59 12.89 11.50
N ASP A 82 -6.54 13.50 10.32
CA ASP A 82 -6.41 14.95 10.15
C ASP A 82 -7.63 15.75 10.60
N ASP A 83 -8.79 15.10 10.71
CA ASP A 83 -10.01 15.64 11.35
C ASP A 83 -10.02 15.50 12.88
N GLY A 84 -8.97 14.89 13.46
CA GLY A 84 -8.84 14.63 14.90
C GLY A 84 -9.46 13.31 15.37
N GLU A 85 -10.11 12.54 14.49
CA GLU A 85 -10.63 11.22 14.83
C GLU A 85 -9.48 10.29 15.25
N LYS A 86 -9.72 9.47 16.27
CA LYS A 86 -8.77 8.46 16.74
C LYS A 86 -9.35 7.08 16.55
N GLN A 87 -8.54 6.16 16.03
CA GLN A 87 -8.92 4.75 15.89
C GLN A 87 -7.82 3.84 16.40
N GLN A 88 -8.20 2.65 16.83
CA GLN A 88 -7.27 1.60 17.22
C GLN A 88 -7.56 0.33 16.44
N ARG A 89 -6.50 -0.38 16.08
CA ARG A 89 -6.58 -1.70 15.44
C ARG A 89 -5.56 -2.61 16.10
N VAL A 90 -5.96 -3.87 16.28
CA VAL A 90 -5.08 -4.89 16.83
C VAL A 90 -5.02 -6.04 15.84
N TRP A 91 -3.86 -6.22 15.21
CA TRP A 91 -3.63 -7.34 14.30
C TRP A 91 -2.90 -8.44 15.03
N ARG A 92 -3.29 -9.69 14.77
CA ARG A 92 -2.57 -10.88 15.22
C ARG A 92 -2.20 -11.70 14.00
N ILE A 93 -0.91 -11.79 13.73
CA ILE A 93 -0.34 -12.43 12.53
C ILE A 93 0.42 -13.66 13.00
N ARG A 94 0.05 -14.83 12.47
CA ARG A 94 0.70 -16.10 12.78
C ARG A 94 1.57 -16.56 11.61
N ARG A 95 2.79 -16.99 11.89
CA ARG A 95 3.66 -17.65 10.91
C ARG A 95 3.07 -19.03 10.56
N THR A 96 2.85 -19.30 9.27
CA THR A 96 2.20 -20.55 8.82
C THR A 96 3.15 -21.59 8.22
N GLY A 97 4.46 -21.31 8.14
CA GLY A 97 5.44 -22.18 7.49
C GLY A 97 5.43 -22.05 5.97
#